data_AF-A0A1I5QCR5-F1
#
_entry.id   AF-A0A1I5QCR5-F1
#
_cell.length_a   1.000
_cell.length_b   1.000
_cell.length_c   1.000
_cell.angle_alpha   90.00
_cell.angle_beta   90.00
_cell.angle_gamma   90.00
#
_symmetry.space_group_name_H-M   'P 1'
#
loop_
_entity.id
_entity.type
_entity.pdbx_description
1 polymer ?
#
loop_
_entity_poly.entity_id
_entity_poly.type
_entity_poly.pdbx_seq_one_letter_code
_entity_poly.pdbx_strand_id
1 'polypeptide(L)'
;MLIRKSKIYASLATILVIPYVFIVTQVVFLRKIQSDRGDIAGYIANYDRYVEYISYTTRSWIDYITNETIFHYIYFELSQYLADPEFALQVLAGLSSAVLILAVFPRDKSNIVFLILLLHPRVLDLMSSQIRFAVAISMFIVVLMAIQNRMRGLFALPISTIHTFFLAAGLFTAFFDHYLYKRRIIHAYAIALSIALVLVFGAELFLSYIGDRRSELNDGAKSFGLAYLVMTLFTYLTIIHQNKKMVYNVFGFLCIVSGASAIFTAIIDGYAERYVSSFIVFFLAYASQVKIQNTIFVFPVVMLNLLLSLYFWI
;
A
#
# COMPACT_ATOMS: atom_id res chain seq x y z
N MET A 1 -14.02 18.07 26.38
CA MET A 1 -14.22 18.43 24.95
C MET A 1 -13.48 17.51 23.96
N LEU A 2 -12.27 17.00 24.29
CA LEU A 2 -11.49 16.08 23.43
C LEU A 2 -12.13 14.70 23.22
N ILE A 3 -12.74 14.10 24.26
CA ILE A 3 -13.38 12.77 24.18
C ILE A 3 -14.64 12.76 23.27
N ARG A 4 -15.37 13.87 23.17
CA ARG A 4 -16.52 14.00 22.25
C ARG A 4 -16.09 14.07 20.78
N LYS A 5 -14.95 14.72 20.49
CA LYS A 5 -14.43 14.83 19.13
C LYS A 5 -13.96 13.48 18.59
N SER A 6 -13.32 12.64 19.41
CA SER A 6 -12.87 11.31 18.96
C SER A 6 -14.04 10.37 18.62
N LYS A 7 -15.15 10.44 19.39
CA LYS A 7 -16.35 9.64 19.10
C LYS A 7 -17.02 10.01 17.77
N ILE A 8 -17.14 11.31 17.47
CA ILE A 8 -17.74 11.77 16.20
C ILE A 8 -16.94 11.29 15.00
N TYR A 9 -15.60 11.42 15.03
CA TYR A 9 -14.76 10.96 13.92
C TYR A 9 -14.77 9.43 13.78
N ALA A 10 -14.80 8.68 14.88
CA ALA A 10 -14.95 7.23 14.83
C ALA A 10 -16.29 6.82 14.20
N SER A 11 -17.41 7.45 14.60
CA SER A 11 -18.72 7.18 14.00
C SER A 11 -18.76 7.52 12.52
N LEU A 12 -18.19 8.66 12.11
CA LEU A 12 -18.09 9.03 10.70
C LEU A 12 -17.24 8.02 9.91
N ALA A 13 -16.13 7.54 10.48
CA ALA A 13 -15.32 6.50 9.86
C ALA A 13 -16.14 5.24 9.61
N THR A 14 -16.87 4.75 10.62
CA THR A 14 -17.76 3.59 10.50
C THR A 14 -18.83 3.78 9.44
N ILE A 15 -19.42 4.98 9.35
CA ILE A 15 -20.42 5.31 8.32
C ILE A 15 -19.81 5.27 6.92
N LEU A 16 -18.57 5.78 6.73
CA LEU A 16 -17.90 5.78 5.43
C LEU A 16 -17.35 4.41 5.00
N VAL A 17 -17.08 3.50 5.95
CA VAL A 17 -16.64 2.14 5.65
C VAL A 17 -17.65 1.42 4.76
N ILE A 18 -18.94 1.48 5.09
CA ILE A 18 -20.00 0.75 4.36
C ILE A 18 -20.04 1.09 2.87
N PRO A 19 -20.22 2.37 2.46
CA PRO A 19 -20.29 2.71 1.04
C PRO A 19 -18.97 2.44 0.33
N TYR A 20 -17.81 2.62 0.99
CA TYR A 20 -16.53 2.34 0.36
C TYR A 20 -16.30 0.85 0.12
N VAL A 21 -16.57 0.01 1.13
CA VAL A 21 -16.51 -1.45 0.99
C VAL A 21 -17.45 -1.91 -0.11
N PHE A 22 -18.65 -1.34 -0.18
CA PHE A 22 -19.59 -1.60 -1.28
C PHE A 22 -19.00 -1.21 -2.64
N ILE A 23 -18.42 -0.01 -2.78
CA ILE A 23 -17.76 0.40 -4.03
C ILE A 23 -16.65 -0.58 -4.42
N VAL A 24 -15.73 -0.90 -3.50
CA VAL A 24 -14.60 -1.79 -3.80
C VAL A 24 -15.10 -3.19 -4.18
N THR A 25 -16.00 -3.77 -3.38
CA THR A 25 -16.39 -5.19 -3.53
C THR A 25 -17.47 -5.43 -4.57
N GLN A 26 -18.45 -4.53 -4.71
CA GLN A 26 -19.60 -4.74 -5.60
C GLN A 26 -19.46 -4.00 -6.93
N VAL A 27 -18.72 -2.89 -6.97
CA VAL A 27 -18.56 -2.11 -8.21
C VAL A 27 -17.23 -2.44 -8.87
N VAL A 28 -16.12 -2.24 -8.17
CA VAL A 28 -14.78 -2.34 -8.77
C VAL A 28 -14.36 -3.79 -8.95
N PHE A 29 -14.47 -4.61 -7.90
CA PHE A 29 -14.06 -6.03 -7.94
C PHE A 29 -14.83 -6.81 -9.01
N LEU A 30 -16.16 -6.69 -9.06
CA LEU A 30 -16.97 -7.36 -10.08
C LEU A 30 -16.66 -6.87 -11.50
N ARG A 31 -16.44 -5.57 -11.70
CA ARG A 31 -15.98 -5.03 -12.99
C ARG A 31 -14.65 -5.68 -13.41
N LYS A 32 -13.70 -5.79 -12.49
CA LYS A 32 -12.37 -6.34 -12.75
C LYS A 32 -12.42 -7.81 -13.12
N ILE A 33 -13.23 -8.62 -12.44
CA ILE A 33 -13.44 -10.04 -12.80
C ILE A 33 -13.93 -10.18 -14.25
N GLN A 34 -14.82 -9.28 -14.69
CA GLN A 34 -15.38 -9.32 -16.03
C GLN A 34 -14.40 -8.80 -17.10
N SER A 35 -13.60 -7.78 -16.79
CA SER A 35 -12.77 -7.07 -17.77
C SER A 35 -11.33 -7.56 -17.84
N ASP A 36 -10.79 -8.12 -16.77
CA ASP A 36 -9.35 -8.34 -16.61
C ASP A 36 -9.06 -9.61 -15.81
N ARG A 37 -8.58 -10.66 -16.48
CA ARG A 37 -8.20 -11.95 -15.84
C ARG A 37 -6.78 -11.91 -15.26
N GLY A 38 -6.46 -10.84 -14.53
CA GLY A 38 -5.19 -10.67 -13.82
C GLY A 38 -5.06 -11.53 -12.56
N ASP A 39 -4.50 -10.96 -11.49
CA ASP A 39 -4.22 -11.64 -10.21
C ASP A 39 -5.42 -12.42 -9.64
N ILE A 40 -6.65 -11.87 -9.70
CA ILE A 40 -7.87 -12.53 -9.20
C ILE A 40 -8.10 -13.88 -9.89
N ALA A 41 -8.01 -13.91 -11.22
CA ALA A 41 -8.19 -15.15 -11.98
C ALA A 41 -7.06 -16.15 -11.69
N GLY A 42 -5.84 -15.64 -11.47
CA GLY A 42 -4.70 -16.45 -11.05
C GLY A 42 -4.93 -17.16 -9.71
N TYR A 43 -5.50 -16.47 -8.72
CA TYR A 43 -5.83 -17.07 -7.42
C TYR A 43 -6.92 -18.14 -7.55
N ILE A 44 -8.00 -17.84 -8.28
CA ILE A 44 -9.11 -18.78 -8.48
C ILE A 44 -8.63 -20.03 -9.24
N ALA A 45 -7.86 -19.86 -10.32
CA ALA A 45 -7.40 -20.97 -11.15
C ALA A 45 -6.38 -21.89 -10.45
N ASN A 46 -5.64 -21.38 -9.47
CA ASN A 46 -4.64 -22.15 -8.72
C ASN A 46 -5.12 -22.54 -7.32
N TYR A 47 -6.39 -22.34 -7.00
CA TYR A 47 -6.97 -22.61 -5.69
C TYR A 47 -6.63 -24.01 -5.16
N ASP A 48 -6.90 -25.05 -5.95
CA ASP A 48 -6.69 -26.45 -5.56
C ASP A 48 -5.20 -26.80 -5.37
N ARG A 49 -4.30 -26.04 -6.01
CA ARG A 49 -2.84 -26.23 -5.91
C ARG A 49 -2.26 -25.63 -4.64
N TYR A 50 -2.99 -24.76 -3.93
CA TYR A 50 -2.47 -24.16 -2.71
C TYR A 50 -2.34 -25.15 -1.56
N VAL A 51 -3.12 -26.24 -1.55
CA VAL A 51 -2.94 -27.35 -0.58
C VAL A 51 -1.57 -28.00 -0.75
N GLU A 52 -1.21 -28.29 -2.00
CA GLU A 52 0.09 -28.87 -2.33
C GLU A 52 1.22 -27.87 -2.03
N TYR A 53 0.99 -26.59 -2.32
CA TYR A 53 1.95 -25.52 -2.09
C TYR A 53 2.22 -25.25 -0.59
N ILE A 54 1.19 -25.28 0.26
CA ILE A 54 1.35 -25.12 1.72
C ILE A 54 2.02 -26.36 2.33
N SER A 55 1.77 -27.55 1.78
CA SER A 55 2.22 -28.81 2.38
C SER A 55 3.62 -29.26 1.93
N TYR A 56 4.06 -28.94 0.70
CA TYR A 56 5.27 -29.54 0.12
C TYR A 56 6.40 -28.55 -0.24
N THR A 57 6.09 -27.26 -0.38
CA THR A 57 7.10 -26.23 -0.79
C THR A 57 7.69 -25.44 0.36
N THR A 58 7.13 -25.48 1.57
CA THR A 58 7.65 -24.71 2.70
C THR A 58 8.64 -25.53 3.53
N ARG A 59 9.91 -25.52 3.12
CA ARG A 59 10.98 -26.30 3.77
C ARG A 59 11.86 -25.46 4.70
N SER A 60 11.77 -24.14 4.62
CA SER A 60 12.52 -23.19 5.44
C SER A 60 11.72 -21.93 5.77
N TRP A 61 12.21 -21.13 6.73
CA TRP A 61 11.64 -19.81 7.02
C TRP A 61 11.75 -18.83 5.85
N ILE A 62 12.76 -19.00 5.00
CA ILE A 62 12.91 -18.19 3.79
C ILE A 62 11.77 -18.53 2.83
N ASP A 63 11.53 -19.82 2.57
CA ASP A 63 10.41 -20.27 1.72
C ASP A 63 9.06 -19.80 2.26
N TYR A 64 8.88 -19.83 3.58
CA TYR A 64 7.64 -19.37 4.21
C TYR A 64 7.35 -17.88 3.93
N ILE A 65 8.39 -17.05 3.92
CA ILE A 65 8.28 -15.62 3.66
C ILE A 65 8.19 -15.34 2.15
N THR A 66 9.07 -15.92 1.34
CA THR A 66 9.14 -15.66 -0.10
C THR A 66 7.92 -16.17 -0.86
N ASN A 67 7.34 -17.27 -0.39
CA ASN A 67 6.10 -17.84 -0.92
C ASN A 67 4.84 -17.30 -0.26
N GLU A 68 4.95 -16.34 0.67
CA GLU A 68 3.82 -15.59 1.24
C GLU A 68 2.73 -16.52 1.81
N THR A 69 3.19 -17.55 2.52
CA THR A 69 2.37 -18.71 2.89
C THR A 69 1.15 -18.35 3.74
N ILE A 70 1.21 -17.32 4.59
CA ILE A 70 0.07 -16.93 5.44
C ILE A 70 -1.09 -16.42 4.60
N PHE A 71 -0.83 -15.64 3.55
CA PHE A 71 -1.91 -15.16 2.68
C PHE A 71 -2.64 -16.33 2.01
N HIS A 72 -1.87 -17.26 1.43
CA HIS A 72 -2.43 -18.43 0.75
C HIS A 72 -3.18 -19.35 1.70
N TYR A 73 -2.68 -19.53 2.93
CA TYR A 73 -3.39 -20.28 3.97
C TYR A 73 -4.73 -19.64 4.33
N ILE A 74 -4.75 -18.33 4.64
CA ILE A 74 -5.99 -17.62 4.96
C ILE A 74 -6.98 -17.69 3.80
N TYR A 75 -6.51 -17.47 2.58
CA TYR A 75 -7.34 -17.55 1.38
C TYR A 75 -7.93 -18.95 1.20
N PHE A 76 -7.11 -19.99 1.34
CA PHE A 76 -7.54 -21.37 1.18
C PHE A 76 -8.61 -21.75 2.22
N GLU A 77 -8.34 -21.52 3.50
CA GLU A 77 -9.29 -21.83 4.59
C GLU A 77 -10.62 -21.08 4.43
N LEU A 78 -10.55 -19.79 4.06
CA LEU A 78 -11.76 -18.98 3.84
C LEU A 78 -12.57 -19.48 2.64
N SER A 79 -11.89 -19.89 1.56
CA SER A 79 -12.53 -20.43 0.36
C SER A 79 -13.19 -21.78 0.64
N GLN A 80 -12.56 -22.65 1.44
CA GLN A 80 -13.16 -23.90 1.91
C GLN A 80 -14.41 -23.64 2.78
N TYR A 81 -14.30 -22.71 3.73
CA TYR A 81 -15.40 -22.35 4.62
C TYR A 81 -16.61 -21.77 3.87
N LEU A 82 -16.37 -20.94 2.87
CA LEU A 82 -17.42 -20.31 2.06
C LEU A 82 -17.88 -21.16 0.87
N ALA A 83 -17.16 -22.24 0.56
CA ALA A 83 -17.32 -23.05 -0.65
C ALA A 83 -17.27 -22.23 -1.96
N ASP A 84 -16.60 -21.08 -1.95
CA ASP A 84 -16.52 -20.15 -3.06
C ASP A 84 -15.20 -19.33 -3.00
N PRO A 85 -14.20 -19.67 -3.84
CA PRO A 85 -12.92 -18.97 -3.86
C PRO A 85 -13.00 -17.54 -4.41
N GLU A 86 -13.99 -17.21 -5.23
CA GLU A 86 -14.21 -15.84 -5.71
C GLU A 86 -14.78 -14.98 -4.58
N PHE A 87 -15.81 -15.49 -3.90
CA PHE A 87 -16.43 -14.80 -2.78
C PHE A 87 -15.44 -14.61 -1.61
N ALA A 88 -14.56 -15.58 -1.36
CA ALA A 88 -13.49 -15.44 -0.37
C ALA A 88 -12.55 -14.25 -0.68
N LEU A 89 -12.15 -14.06 -1.93
CA LEU A 89 -11.36 -12.89 -2.35
C LEU A 89 -12.15 -11.59 -2.16
N GLN A 90 -13.43 -11.58 -2.52
CA GLN A 90 -14.30 -10.43 -2.33
C GLN A 90 -14.44 -10.04 -0.85
N VAL A 91 -14.56 -11.03 0.04
CA VAL A 91 -14.59 -10.83 1.50
C VAL A 91 -13.26 -10.24 1.99
N LEU A 92 -12.11 -10.78 1.54
CA LEU A 92 -10.80 -10.25 1.91
C LEU A 92 -10.62 -8.79 1.45
N ALA A 93 -11.03 -8.47 0.22
CA ALA A 93 -11.03 -7.10 -0.31
C ALA A 93 -11.90 -6.15 0.53
N GLY A 94 -13.08 -6.61 0.96
CA GLY A 94 -13.98 -5.86 1.82
C GLY A 94 -13.40 -5.62 3.22
N LEU A 95 -12.83 -6.67 3.84
CA LEU A 95 -12.21 -6.57 5.16
C LEU A 95 -10.97 -5.67 5.14
N SER A 96 -10.08 -5.80 4.16
CA SER A 96 -8.91 -4.91 4.03
C SER A 96 -9.33 -3.47 3.83
N SER A 97 -10.34 -3.21 3.00
CA SER A 97 -10.89 -1.86 2.77
C SER A 97 -11.46 -1.25 4.05
N ALA A 98 -12.24 -2.02 4.81
CA ALA A 98 -12.80 -1.58 6.08
C ALA A 98 -11.71 -1.23 7.10
N VAL A 99 -10.74 -2.13 7.26
CA VAL A 99 -9.60 -1.94 8.18
C VAL A 99 -8.79 -0.71 7.77
N LEU A 100 -8.52 -0.52 6.47
CA LEU A 100 -7.78 0.62 5.97
C LEU A 100 -8.49 1.93 6.30
N ILE A 101 -9.78 2.06 6.00
CA ILE A 101 -10.53 3.30 6.29
C ILE A 101 -10.51 3.64 7.77
N LEU A 102 -10.80 2.64 8.61
CA LEU A 102 -10.83 2.86 10.06
C LEU A 102 -9.45 3.29 10.57
N ALA A 103 -8.37 2.77 9.98
CA ALA A 103 -7.01 3.16 10.32
C ALA A 103 -6.69 4.59 9.83
N VAL A 104 -6.96 4.92 8.56
CA VAL A 104 -6.52 6.20 7.96
C VAL A 104 -7.51 7.35 8.14
N PHE A 105 -8.62 7.16 8.85
CA PHE A 105 -9.60 8.22 9.07
C PHE A 105 -8.98 9.41 9.83
N PRO A 106 -9.04 10.64 9.29
CA PRO A 106 -8.37 11.78 9.91
C PRO A 106 -8.92 12.20 11.25
N ARG A 107 -8.00 12.48 12.17
CA ARG A 107 -8.31 13.04 13.51
C ARG A 107 -8.49 14.56 13.48
N ASP A 108 -8.07 15.21 12.40
CA ASP A 108 -8.20 16.65 12.17
C ASP A 108 -9.18 16.92 11.01
N LYS A 109 -10.17 17.78 11.24
CA LYS A 109 -11.17 18.19 10.23
C LYS A 109 -10.55 18.74 8.95
N SER A 110 -9.42 19.43 9.04
CA SER A 110 -8.75 20.04 7.88
C SER A 110 -8.16 19.00 6.91
N ASN A 111 -8.00 17.76 7.38
CA ASN A 111 -7.46 16.66 6.58
C ASN A 111 -8.56 15.74 6.03
N ILE A 112 -9.82 15.88 6.44
CA ILE A 112 -10.94 15.06 5.95
C ILE A 112 -11.07 15.14 4.43
N VAL A 113 -10.75 16.29 3.84
CA VAL A 113 -10.76 16.49 2.38
C VAL A 113 -9.86 15.51 1.64
N PHE A 114 -8.80 15.00 2.28
CA PHE A 114 -7.90 14.02 1.66
C PHE A 114 -8.47 12.61 1.65
N LEU A 115 -9.56 12.31 2.37
CA LEU A 115 -10.28 11.03 2.21
C LEU A 115 -10.80 10.82 0.78
N ILE A 116 -10.90 11.88 -0.02
CA ILE A 116 -11.22 11.77 -1.44
C ILE A 116 -10.21 10.89 -2.21
N LEU A 117 -8.97 10.81 -1.72
CA LEU A 117 -7.95 9.92 -2.29
C LEU A 117 -8.27 8.44 -2.11
N LEU A 118 -9.21 8.05 -1.24
CA LEU A 118 -9.70 6.67 -1.19
C LEU A 118 -10.38 6.26 -2.50
N LEU A 119 -10.99 7.23 -3.21
CA LEU A 119 -11.60 7.04 -4.53
C LEU A 119 -10.57 7.09 -5.66
N HIS A 120 -9.28 7.24 -5.35
CA HIS A 120 -8.25 7.22 -6.35
C HIS A 120 -8.18 5.85 -7.02
N PRO A 121 -8.19 5.75 -8.36
CA PRO A 121 -8.13 4.49 -9.10
C PRO A 121 -7.12 3.48 -8.59
N ARG A 122 -5.89 3.92 -8.33
CA ARG A 122 -4.85 3.05 -7.76
C ARG A 122 -5.16 2.50 -6.38
N VAL A 123 -5.87 3.25 -5.54
CA VAL A 123 -6.32 2.74 -4.24
C VAL A 123 -7.46 1.75 -4.44
N LEU A 124 -8.40 2.04 -5.34
CA LEU A 124 -9.48 1.11 -5.68
C LEU A 124 -8.95 -0.20 -6.28
N ASP A 125 -8.04 -0.12 -7.26
CA ASP A 125 -7.36 -1.27 -7.87
C ASP A 125 -6.54 -2.06 -6.84
N LEU A 126 -5.82 -1.37 -5.94
CA LEU A 126 -5.09 -2.02 -4.87
C LEU A 126 -6.05 -2.84 -4.00
N MET A 127 -7.15 -2.24 -3.55
CA MET A 127 -8.12 -2.88 -2.66
C MET A 127 -8.95 -3.98 -3.34
N SER A 128 -9.20 -3.90 -4.65
CA SER A 128 -9.99 -4.89 -5.38
C SER A 128 -9.17 -6.00 -6.02
N SER A 129 -8.04 -5.66 -6.66
CA SER A 129 -7.34 -6.58 -7.55
C SER A 129 -6.01 -7.06 -6.99
N GLN A 130 -5.36 -6.27 -6.14
CA GLN A 130 -4.10 -6.65 -5.47
C GLN A 130 -4.37 -7.03 -4.02
N ILE A 131 -5.30 -7.96 -3.79
CA ILE A 131 -5.87 -8.28 -2.47
C ILE A 131 -4.80 -8.66 -1.45
N ARG A 132 -3.79 -9.45 -1.86
CA ARG A 132 -2.66 -9.79 -1.01
C ARG A 132 -1.93 -8.55 -0.48
N PHE A 133 -1.68 -7.59 -1.36
CA PHE A 133 -1.08 -6.30 -0.97
C PHE A 133 -2.06 -5.53 -0.08
N ALA A 134 -3.34 -5.44 -0.45
CA ALA A 134 -4.36 -4.73 0.31
C ALA A 134 -4.46 -5.22 1.77
N VAL A 135 -4.49 -6.54 1.99
CA VAL A 135 -4.49 -7.15 3.32
C VAL A 135 -3.21 -6.75 4.07
N ALA A 136 -2.04 -6.95 3.45
CA ALA A 136 -0.76 -6.67 4.08
C ALA A 136 -0.60 -5.18 4.45
N ILE A 137 -0.91 -4.24 3.56
CA ILE A 137 -0.77 -2.80 3.84
C ILE A 137 -1.74 -2.33 4.93
N SER A 138 -2.97 -2.87 4.94
CA SER A 138 -3.98 -2.49 5.92
C SER A 138 -3.56 -2.95 7.32
N MET A 139 -3.10 -4.19 7.45
CA MET A 139 -2.52 -4.71 8.70
C MET A 139 -1.27 -3.93 9.10
N PHE A 140 -0.41 -3.59 8.15
CA PHE A 140 0.83 -2.86 8.41
C PHE A 140 0.56 -1.48 8.99
N ILE A 141 -0.37 -0.74 8.41
CA ILE A 141 -0.80 0.56 8.96
C ILE A 141 -1.36 0.38 10.37
N VAL A 142 -2.25 -0.60 10.59
CA VAL A 142 -2.82 -0.84 11.92
C VAL A 142 -1.74 -1.12 12.97
N VAL A 143 -0.77 -1.99 12.67
CA VAL A 143 0.35 -2.30 13.56
C VAL A 143 1.14 -1.04 13.90
N LEU A 144 1.50 -0.23 12.90
CA LEU A 144 2.26 1.00 13.12
C LEU A 144 1.46 2.09 13.84
N MET A 145 0.12 2.08 13.75
CA MET A 145 -0.75 2.99 14.48
C MET A 145 -0.95 2.56 15.95
N ALA A 146 -1.08 1.26 16.18
CA ALA A 146 -1.29 0.69 17.50
C ALA A 146 0.00 0.73 18.34
N ILE A 147 1.15 0.46 17.73
CA ILE A 147 2.45 0.38 18.40
C ILE A 147 3.24 1.66 18.12
N GLN A 148 3.40 2.49 19.15
CA GLN A 148 4.06 3.79 19.04
C GLN A 148 5.51 3.82 19.54
N ASN A 149 6.02 2.66 19.99
CA ASN A 149 7.40 2.54 20.47
C ASN A 149 8.37 2.23 19.30
N ARG A 150 9.68 2.22 19.59
CA ARG A 150 10.74 1.95 18.60
C ARG A 150 10.76 0.51 18.06
N MET A 151 9.94 -0.38 18.60
CA MET A 151 9.86 -1.78 18.20
C MET A 151 8.77 -2.02 17.15
N ARG A 152 7.96 -1.00 16.80
CA ARG A 152 6.85 -1.17 15.83
C ARG A 152 7.29 -1.75 14.49
N GLY A 153 8.49 -1.42 14.01
CA GLY A 153 9.06 -2.02 12.80
C GLY A 153 9.25 -3.52 12.91
N LEU A 154 9.72 -4.00 14.07
CA LEU A 154 9.88 -5.43 14.36
C LEU A 154 8.54 -6.15 14.46
N PHE A 155 7.55 -5.53 15.12
CA PHE A 155 6.18 -6.06 15.17
C PHE A 155 5.49 -6.07 13.81
N ALA A 156 5.96 -5.28 12.85
CA ALA A 156 5.43 -5.26 11.50
C ALA A 156 6.09 -6.29 10.57
N LEU A 157 7.25 -6.86 10.94
CA LEU A 157 7.94 -7.87 10.13
C LEU A 157 7.11 -9.13 9.83
N PRO A 158 6.28 -9.68 10.75
CA PRO A 158 5.42 -10.83 10.45
C PRO A 158 4.51 -10.63 9.24
N ILE A 159 4.18 -9.39 8.87
CA ILE A 159 3.34 -9.08 7.70
C ILE A 159 4.02 -9.46 6.38
N SER A 160 5.35 -9.63 6.39
CA SER A 160 6.11 -10.12 5.23
C SER A 160 5.68 -11.51 4.77
N THR A 161 5.07 -12.32 5.63
CA THR A 161 4.52 -13.64 5.27
C THR A 161 3.18 -13.56 4.55
N ILE A 162 2.55 -12.38 4.51
CA ILE A 162 1.37 -12.08 3.69
C ILE A 162 1.83 -11.48 2.37
N HIS A 163 2.79 -10.54 2.42
CA HIS A 163 3.38 -9.97 1.21
C HIS A 163 4.82 -9.53 1.47
N THR A 164 5.76 -10.07 0.69
CA THR A 164 7.22 -9.93 0.82
C THR A 164 7.73 -8.50 0.84
N PHE A 165 7.12 -7.58 0.09
CA PHE A 165 7.36 -6.13 0.13
C PHE A 165 7.44 -5.57 1.57
N PHE A 166 6.62 -6.09 2.48
CA PHE A 166 6.57 -5.61 3.87
C PHE A 166 7.74 -6.06 4.73
N LEU A 167 8.58 -6.99 4.25
CA LEU A 167 9.87 -7.26 4.88
C LEU A 167 10.75 -6.00 4.84
N ALA A 168 10.92 -5.43 3.64
CA ALA A 168 11.71 -4.22 3.46
C ALA A 168 11.05 -3.04 4.18
N ALA A 169 9.73 -2.86 4.06
CA ALA A 169 9.03 -1.78 4.76
C ALA A 169 9.16 -1.87 6.30
N GLY A 170 9.07 -3.08 6.87
CA GLY A 170 9.27 -3.32 8.30
C GLY A 170 10.70 -3.03 8.75
N LEU A 171 11.71 -3.48 7.99
CA LEU A 171 13.13 -3.19 8.26
C LEU A 171 13.43 -1.69 8.18
N PHE A 172 12.91 -0.98 7.17
CA PHE A 172 13.09 0.47 7.08
C PHE A 172 12.36 1.22 8.18
N THR A 173 11.23 0.70 8.66
CA THR A 173 10.55 1.26 9.82
C THR A 173 11.37 1.08 11.10
N ALA A 174 11.95 -0.10 11.31
CA ALA A 174 12.85 -0.34 12.44
C ALA A 174 14.10 0.56 12.38
N PHE A 175 14.68 0.72 11.18
CA PHE A 175 15.78 1.63 10.94
C PHE A 175 15.40 3.09 11.21
N PHE A 176 14.23 3.53 10.73
CA PHE A 176 13.69 4.86 10.97
C PHE A 176 13.60 5.17 12.47
N ASP A 177 13.03 4.25 13.25
CA ASP A 177 12.79 4.41 14.68
C ASP A 177 14.08 4.57 15.51
N HIS A 178 15.17 3.99 15.02
CA HIS A 178 16.46 4.04 15.71
C HIS A 178 17.33 5.22 15.27
N TYR A 179 17.34 5.55 13.97
CA TYR A 179 18.38 6.41 13.39
C TYR A 179 17.91 7.77 12.86
N LEU A 180 16.65 7.91 12.43
CA LEU A 180 16.25 9.09 11.65
C LEU A 180 15.96 10.33 12.51
N TYR A 181 15.43 10.15 13.73
CA TYR A 181 14.94 11.26 14.57
C TYR A 181 16.02 12.31 14.92
N LYS A 182 17.30 11.91 14.93
CA LYS A 182 18.42 12.81 15.30
C LYS A 182 19.07 13.53 14.10
N ARG A 183 18.60 13.29 12.88
CA ARG A 183 19.28 13.78 11.66
C ARG A 183 18.70 15.10 11.18
N ARG A 184 19.54 15.91 10.52
CA ARG A 184 19.10 17.10 9.78
C ARG A 184 18.17 16.69 8.64
N ILE A 185 17.21 17.55 8.31
CA ILE A 185 16.12 17.25 7.38
C ILE A 185 16.63 16.78 6.01
N ILE A 186 17.66 17.43 5.47
CA ILE A 186 18.29 17.08 4.19
C ILE A 186 18.85 15.65 4.24
N HIS A 187 19.46 15.25 5.35
CA HIS A 187 20.03 13.91 5.50
C HIS A 187 18.92 12.86 5.62
N ALA A 188 17.81 13.20 6.27
CA ALA A 188 16.65 12.31 6.34
C ALA A 188 16.05 12.03 4.94
N TYR A 189 15.92 13.06 4.11
CA TYR A 189 15.51 12.90 2.70
C TYR A 189 16.53 12.12 1.87
N ALA A 190 17.83 12.38 2.05
CA ALA A 190 18.89 11.64 1.37
C ALA A 190 18.82 10.15 1.71
N ILE A 191 18.63 9.79 3.00
CA ILE A 191 18.44 8.41 3.45
C ILE A 191 17.22 7.78 2.78
N ALA A 192 16.07 8.47 2.78
CA ALA A 192 14.86 7.94 2.14
C ALA A 192 15.07 7.69 0.63
N LEU A 193 15.78 8.60 -0.05
CA LEU A 193 16.13 8.46 -1.46
C LEU A 193 17.09 7.29 -1.70
N SER A 194 18.12 7.12 -0.85
CA SER A 194 19.04 5.98 -0.92
C SER A 194 18.32 4.65 -0.71
N ILE A 195 17.38 4.58 0.23
CA ILE A 195 16.55 3.39 0.44
C ILE A 195 15.70 3.09 -0.79
N ALA A 196 15.08 4.11 -1.39
CA ALA A 196 14.30 3.93 -2.61
C ALA A 196 15.16 3.43 -3.79
N LEU A 197 16.40 3.92 -3.93
CA LEU A 197 17.36 3.41 -4.92
C LEU A 197 17.70 1.94 -4.66
N VAL A 198 18.02 1.57 -3.41
CA VAL A 198 18.34 0.17 -3.05
C VAL A 198 17.13 -0.75 -3.28
N LEU A 199 15.91 -0.29 -3.00
CA LEU A 199 14.70 -1.06 -3.27
C LEU A 199 14.49 -1.35 -4.75
N VAL A 200 14.74 -0.36 -5.61
CA VAL A 200 14.48 -0.49 -7.05
C VAL A 200 15.62 -1.25 -7.73
N PHE A 201 16.86 -0.79 -7.56
CA PHE A 201 18.03 -1.35 -8.24
C PHE A 201 18.64 -2.55 -7.50
N GLY A 202 18.61 -2.54 -6.17
CA GLY A 202 19.22 -3.61 -5.36
C GLY A 202 18.39 -4.89 -5.32
N ALA A 203 17.05 -4.79 -5.40
CA ALA A 203 16.19 -5.97 -5.42
C ALA A 203 16.40 -6.81 -6.69
N GLU A 204 16.52 -6.17 -7.86
CA GLU A 204 16.79 -6.85 -9.13
C GLU A 204 18.16 -7.54 -9.13
N LEU A 205 19.20 -6.85 -8.64
CA LEU A 205 20.55 -7.40 -8.49
C LEU A 205 20.57 -8.61 -7.54
N PHE A 206 19.85 -8.54 -6.43
CA PHE A 206 19.79 -9.63 -5.45
C PHE A 206 19.00 -10.83 -5.97
N LEU A 207 17.86 -10.59 -6.64
CA LEU A 207 17.05 -11.66 -7.24
C LEU A 207 17.78 -12.34 -8.39
N SER A 208 18.49 -11.57 -9.23
CA SER A 208 19.35 -12.09 -10.31
C SER A 208 20.49 -12.95 -9.76
N TYR A 209 21.11 -12.52 -8.64
CA TYR A 209 22.16 -13.30 -7.99
C TYR A 209 21.69 -14.65 -7.42
N ILE A 210 20.43 -14.73 -6.97
CA ILE A 210 19.83 -15.96 -6.42
C ILE A 210 19.23 -16.84 -7.52
N GLY A 211 19.18 -16.37 -8.77
CA GLY A 211 18.56 -17.10 -9.88
C GLY A 211 17.04 -17.21 -9.72
N ASP A 212 16.40 -16.25 -9.03
CA ASP A 212 14.95 -16.20 -8.90
C ASP A 212 14.34 -15.78 -10.24
N ARG A 213 13.37 -16.56 -10.76
CA ARG A 213 12.60 -16.27 -12.00
C ARG A 213 12.00 -14.86 -12.05
N ARG A 214 11.85 -14.17 -10.92
CA ARG A 214 11.39 -12.79 -10.85
C ARG A 214 12.42 -11.76 -11.34
N SER A 215 13.69 -12.13 -11.54
CA SER A 215 14.72 -11.26 -12.15
C SER A 215 14.68 -11.25 -13.68
N GLU A 216 14.00 -12.21 -14.31
CA GLU A 216 13.95 -12.35 -15.77
C GLU A 216 12.70 -11.71 -16.41
N LEU A 217 11.75 -11.24 -15.60
CA LEU A 217 10.49 -10.66 -16.07
C LEU A 217 10.68 -9.20 -16.52
N ASN A 218 11.34 -9.03 -17.67
CA ASN A 218 11.25 -7.83 -18.52
C ASN A 218 9.94 -7.77 -19.33
N ASP A 219 9.06 -8.77 -19.19
CA ASP A 219 7.81 -8.88 -19.92
C ASP A 219 6.63 -8.69 -18.99
N GLY A 220 5.88 -7.60 -19.16
CA GLY A 220 4.46 -7.60 -18.77
C GLY A 220 3.77 -6.27 -18.49
N ALA A 221 4.49 -5.20 -18.11
CA ALA A 221 3.82 -3.95 -17.76
C ALA A 221 4.48 -2.74 -18.41
N LYS A 222 4.56 -2.77 -19.75
CA LYS A 222 4.98 -1.61 -20.54
C LYS A 222 3.92 -0.52 -20.50
N SER A 223 4.40 0.71 -20.42
CA SER A 223 3.68 1.98 -20.58
C SER A 223 3.09 2.55 -19.29
N PHE A 224 3.96 2.88 -18.33
CA PHE A 224 3.64 3.97 -17.43
C PHE A 224 3.50 5.26 -18.27
N GLY A 225 2.27 5.72 -18.50
CA GLY A 225 2.03 6.90 -19.35
C GLY A 225 2.79 8.11 -18.81
N LEU A 226 3.60 8.77 -19.65
CA LEU A 226 4.42 9.94 -19.26
C LEU A 226 3.60 11.01 -18.51
N ALA A 227 2.36 11.24 -18.95
CA ALA A 227 1.42 12.16 -18.30
C ALA A 227 1.13 11.76 -16.83
N TYR A 228 0.91 10.47 -16.58
CA TYR A 228 0.66 9.95 -15.24
C TYR A 228 1.89 10.06 -14.33
N LEU A 229 3.10 9.86 -14.87
CA LEU A 229 4.36 10.08 -14.14
C LEU A 229 4.56 11.52 -13.75
N VAL A 230 4.44 12.44 -14.71
CA VAL A 230 4.62 13.87 -14.48
C VAL A 230 3.63 14.36 -13.43
N MET A 231 2.39 13.90 -13.49
CA MET A 231 1.34 14.25 -12.53
C MET A 231 1.61 13.69 -11.12
N THR A 232 2.05 12.43 -11.03
CA THR A 232 2.42 11.80 -9.77
C THR A 232 3.62 12.51 -9.14
N LEU A 233 4.64 12.84 -9.95
CA LEU A 233 5.81 13.61 -9.53
C LEU A 233 5.41 15.00 -9.02
N PHE A 234 4.54 15.71 -9.75
CA PHE A 234 4.07 17.03 -9.35
C PHE A 234 3.29 17.00 -8.02
N THR A 235 2.44 15.99 -7.84
CA THR A 235 1.69 15.77 -6.60
C THR A 235 2.62 15.49 -5.43
N TYR A 236 3.59 14.59 -5.64
CA TYR A 236 4.62 14.23 -4.69
C TYR A 236 5.46 15.44 -4.25
N LEU A 237 5.99 16.20 -5.20
CA LEU A 237 6.80 17.40 -4.94
C LEU A 237 6.00 18.46 -4.19
N THR A 238 4.72 18.65 -4.54
CA THR A 238 3.83 19.59 -3.85
C THR A 238 3.63 19.17 -2.39
N ILE A 239 3.30 17.90 -2.13
CA ILE A 239 3.10 17.38 -0.77
C ILE A 239 4.35 17.60 0.08
N ILE A 240 5.54 17.22 -0.43
CA ILE A 240 6.81 17.36 0.27
C ILE A 240 7.17 18.82 0.51
N HIS A 241 7.02 19.67 -0.51
CA HIS A 241 7.35 21.08 -0.40
C HIS A 241 6.53 21.77 0.70
N GLN A 242 5.22 21.48 0.74
CA GLN A 242 4.32 22.03 1.74
C GLN A 242 4.50 21.38 3.12
N ASN A 243 4.95 20.13 3.19
CA ASN A 243 5.07 19.36 4.43
C ASN A 243 6.51 18.88 4.66
N LYS A 244 7.50 19.78 4.63
CA LYS A 244 8.93 19.41 4.68
C LYS A 244 9.28 18.47 5.84
N LYS A 245 8.67 18.65 7.02
CA LYS A 245 8.91 17.83 8.22
C LYS A 245 8.24 16.44 8.19
N MET A 246 7.48 16.12 7.14
CA MET A 246 6.80 14.83 6.95
C MET A 246 7.78 13.65 7.04
N VAL A 247 9.02 13.82 6.59
CA VAL A 247 10.08 12.80 6.69
C VAL A 247 10.39 12.35 8.13
N TYR A 248 10.00 13.11 9.15
CA TYR A 248 10.17 12.73 10.56
C TYR A 248 8.97 11.98 11.16
N ASN A 249 7.92 11.74 10.38
CA ASN A 249 6.84 10.82 10.73
C ASN A 249 7.05 9.51 9.96
N VAL A 250 6.79 8.36 10.58
CA VAL A 250 7.02 7.05 9.94
C VAL A 250 6.23 6.87 8.64
N PHE A 251 4.95 7.26 8.63
CA PHE A 251 4.12 7.19 7.44
C PHE A 251 4.58 8.21 6.40
N GLY A 252 5.02 9.38 6.86
CA GLY A 252 5.61 10.38 5.99
C GLY A 252 6.91 9.91 5.32
N PHE A 253 7.78 9.25 6.08
CA PHE A 253 9.01 8.63 5.58
C PHE A 253 8.72 7.50 4.59
N LEU A 254 7.81 6.57 4.92
CA LEU A 254 7.41 5.49 4.02
C LEU A 254 6.74 6.02 2.76
N CYS A 255 5.92 7.07 2.86
CA CYS A 255 5.34 7.76 1.73
C CYS A 255 6.42 8.36 0.82
N ILE A 256 7.46 9.00 1.38
CA ILE A 256 8.60 9.52 0.63
C ILE A 256 9.37 8.39 -0.08
N VAL A 257 9.66 7.30 0.63
CA VAL A 257 10.34 6.11 0.06
C VAL A 257 9.51 5.53 -1.08
N SER A 258 8.21 5.29 -0.88
CA SER A 258 7.31 4.76 -1.91
C SER A 258 7.21 5.69 -3.12
N GLY A 259 7.09 7.00 -2.91
CA GLY A 259 7.03 7.98 -4.01
C GLY A 259 8.33 8.03 -4.81
N ALA A 260 9.48 8.01 -4.14
CA ALA A 260 10.79 7.92 -4.79
C ALA A 260 10.97 6.59 -5.55
N SER A 261 10.57 5.46 -4.96
CA SER A 261 10.61 4.15 -5.63
C SER A 261 9.72 4.11 -6.87
N ALA A 262 8.54 4.75 -6.84
CA ALA A 262 7.69 4.88 -8.02
C ALA A 262 8.40 5.62 -9.17
N ILE A 263 9.06 6.75 -8.86
CA ILE A 263 9.80 7.54 -9.84
C ILE A 263 10.97 6.74 -10.43
N PHE A 264 11.81 6.13 -9.58
CA PHE A 264 12.96 5.37 -10.06
C PHE A 264 12.54 4.15 -10.88
N THR A 265 11.49 3.45 -10.44
CA THR A 265 10.94 2.31 -11.19
C THR A 265 10.39 2.76 -12.54
N ALA A 266 9.72 3.91 -12.62
CA ALA A 266 9.22 4.44 -13.88
C ALA A 266 10.36 4.89 -14.83
N ILE A 267 11.48 5.39 -14.31
CA ILE A 267 12.65 5.77 -15.12
C ILE A 267 13.28 4.55 -15.81
N ILE A 268 13.25 3.40 -15.16
CA ILE A 268 13.76 2.13 -15.72
C ILE A 268 12.68 1.30 -16.43
N ASP A 269 11.52 1.89 -16.73
CA ASP A 269 10.37 1.22 -17.36
C ASP A 269 9.87 -0.04 -16.61
N GLY A 270 10.01 -0.05 -15.29
CA GLY A 270 9.52 -1.13 -14.42
C GLY A 270 8.08 -0.92 -13.94
N TYR A 271 7.55 -1.90 -13.19
CA TYR A 271 6.19 -1.85 -12.63
C TYR A 271 6.04 -0.87 -11.45
N ALA A 272 5.84 0.42 -11.75
CA ALA A 272 5.79 1.51 -10.77
C ALA A 272 4.45 1.60 -10.00
N GLU A 273 3.38 0.99 -10.49
CA GLU A 273 2.01 1.18 -10.00
C GLU A 273 1.82 0.78 -8.52
N ARG A 274 2.47 -0.31 -8.10
CA ARG A 274 2.46 -0.77 -6.69
C ARG A 274 3.02 0.29 -5.74
N TYR A 275 4.07 0.99 -6.17
CA TYR A 275 4.70 2.03 -5.36
C TYR A 275 3.83 3.28 -5.29
N VAL A 276 3.17 3.66 -6.39
CA VAL A 276 2.18 4.76 -6.38
C VAL A 276 1.01 4.46 -5.43
N SER A 277 0.50 3.23 -5.47
CA SER A 277 -0.59 2.80 -4.59
C SER A 277 -0.17 2.89 -3.11
N SER A 278 1.02 2.39 -2.77
CA SER A 278 1.55 2.51 -1.42
C SER A 278 1.84 3.96 -1.00
N PHE A 279 2.30 4.81 -1.92
CA PHE A 279 2.51 6.24 -1.69
C PHE A 279 1.23 6.94 -1.25
N ILE A 280 0.11 6.72 -1.95
CA ILE A 280 -1.19 7.32 -1.63
C ILE A 280 -1.67 6.83 -0.26
N VAL A 281 -1.57 5.51 -0.01
CA VAL A 281 -2.03 4.90 1.24
C VAL A 281 -1.20 5.37 2.45
N PHE A 282 0.13 5.48 2.32
CA PHE A 282 0.97 6.05 3.36
C PHE A 282 0.77 7.55 3.55
N PHE A 283 0.45 8.30 2.48
CA PHE A 283 0.06 9.71 2.60
C PHE A 283 -1.24 9.86 3.40
N LEU A 284 -2.26 9.04 3.12
CA LEU A 284 -3.50 9.00 3.89
C LEU A 284 -3.24 8.68 5.37
N ALA A 285 -2.39 7.68 5.66
CA ALA A 285 -1.99 7.35 7.02
C ALA A 285 -1.25 8.52 7.70
N TYR A 286 -0.36 9.23 7.00
CA TYR A 286 0.29 10.44 7.51
C TYR A 286 -0.72 11.57 7.79
N ALA A 287 -1.58 11.88 6.83
CA ALA A 287 -2.64 12.88 6.94
C ALA A 287 -3.65 12.54 8.05
N SER A 288 -3.79 11.27 8.41
CA SER A 288 -4.68 10.88 9.51
C SER A 288 -4.17 11.36 10.88
N GLN A 289 -2.85 11.48 11.03
CA GLN A 289 -2.16 11.78 12.28
C GLN A 289 -1.62 13.20 12.36
N VAL A 290 -1.23 13.78 11.23
CA VAL A 290 -0.53 15.05 11.15
C VAL A 290 -1.34 16.02 10.30
N LYS A 291 -1.58 17.23 10.83
CA LYS A 291 -2.23 18.31 10.08
C LYS A 291 -1.41 18.63 8.82
N ILE A 292 -2.03 18.52 7.66
CA ILE A 292 -1.41 18.90 6.39
C ILE A 292 -1.31 20.42 6.33
N GLN A 293 -0.10 20.92 6.08
CA GLN A 293 0.13 22.34 5.92
C GLN A 293 -0.36 22.80 4.55
N ASN A 294 -0.87 24.03 4.48
CA ASN A 294 -1.24 24.68 3.23
C ASN A 294 -2.21 23.86 2.37
N THR A 295 -3.26 23.30 3.01
CA THR A 295 -4.30 22.49 2.34
C THR A 295 -4.88 23.15 1.09
N ILE A 296 -4.99 24.49 1.06
CA ILE A 296 -5.46 25.26 -0.10
C ILE A 296 -4.60 25.01 -1.35
N PHE A 297 -3.30 24.74 -1.19
CA PHE A 297 -2.39 24.44 -2.29
C PHE A 297 -2.27 22.94 -2.57
N VAL A 298 -2.28 22.10 -1.52
CA VAL A 298 -2.15 20.64 -1.67
C VAL A 298 -3.41 20.03 -2.28
N PHE A 299 -4.59 20.47 -1.85
CA PHE A 299 -5.86 19.88 -2.24
C PHE A 299 -6.14 19.97 -3.75
N PRO A 300 -5.98 21.13 -4.44
CA PRO A 300 -6.20 21.22 -5.89
C PRO A 300 -5.29 20.29 -6.69
N VAL A 301 -4.04 20.12 -6.27
CA VAL A 301 -3.07 19.24 -6.95
C VAL A 301 -3.48 17.77 -6.79
N VAL A 302 -3.84 17.38 -5.58
CA VAL A 302 -4.37 16.04 -5.29
C VAL A 302 -5.67 15.77 -6.06
N MET A 303 -6.57 16.76 -6.12
CA MET A 303 -7.83 16.65 -6.84
C MET A 303 -7.62 16.51 -8.35
N LEU A 304 -6.71 17.30 -8.93
CA LEU A 304 -6.35 17.18 -10.33
C LEU A 304 -5.76 15.79 -10.62
N ASN A 305 -4.89 15.30 -9.74
CA ASN A 305 -4.32 13.95 -9.86
C ASN A 305 -5.41 12.87 -9.85
N LEU A 306 -6.35 12.96 -8.91
CA LEU A 306 -7.50 12.07 -8.82
C LEU A 306 -8.35 12.09 -10.10
N LEU A 307 -8.74 13.27 -10.58
CA LEU A 307 -9.62 13.43 -11.74
C LEU A 307 -8.99 12.89 -13.03
N LEU A 308 -7.71 13.21 -13.25
CA LEU A 308 -6.96 12.69 -14.40
C LEU A 308 -6.77 11.19 -14.29
N SER A 309 -6.48 10.67 -13.10
CA SER A 309 -6.40 9.23 -12.89
C SER A 309 -7.72 8.55 -13.20
N LEU A 310 -8.85 9.11 -12.77
CA LEU A 310 -10.18 8.58 -13.07
C LEU A 310 -10.47 8.59 -14.57
N TYR A 311 -10.06 9.65 -15.27
CA TYR A 311 -10.22 9.76 -16.72
C TYR A 311 -9.47 8.65 -17.48
N PHE A 312 -8.24 8.33 -17.06
CA PHE A 312 -7.42 7.29 -17.69
C PHE A 312 -7.68 5.87 -17.17
N TRP A 313 -8.47 5.72 -16.11
CA TRP A 313 -8.79 4.42 -15.51
C TRP A 313 -10.07 3.79 -16.07
N ILE A 314 -10.94 4.60 -16.66
CA ILE A 314 -12.14 4.13 -17.38
C ILE A 314 -11.70 3.37 -18.63
#